data_AF-A0A4Y9AFT3-F1
#
_entry.id   AF-A0A4Y9AFT3-F1
#
_cell.length_a   1.000
_cell.length_b   1.000
_cell.length_c   1.000
_cell.angle_alpha   90.00
_cell.angle_beta   90.00
_cell.angle_gamma   90.00
#
_symmetry.space_group_name_H-M   'P 1'
#
loop_
_entity.id
_entity.type
_entity.pdbx_description
1 polymer ?
#
loop_
_entity_poly.entity_id
_entity_poly.type
_entity_poly.pdbx_seq_one_letter_code
_entity_poly.pdbx_strand_id
1 'polypeptide(L)'
;MKRLKQSFLDHVKQYDGCIYFFARRLGLYDYCGTYFQEGLFGLWEAYRTFDAANGEFSAHAGAKIKSRLLDYWRQNHNRYWIGQQINSTLKWELHENLRQVHREDDPYLLNGIRSKLTINQWKWLYVNVILPSR
;
A
#
# COMPACT_ATOMS: atom_id res chain seq x y z
N MET A 1 -16.41 35.06 16.57
CA MET A 1 -15.40 34.03 16.23
C MET A 1 -14.02 34.54 16.64
N LYS A 2 -13.45 34.05 17.76
CA LYS A 2 -12.10 34.47 18.20
C LYS A 2 -11.07 33.82 17.27
N ARG A 3 -10.41 34.63 16.45
CA ARG A 3 -9.36 34.17 15.52
C ARG A 3 -8.03 34.03 16.25
N LEU A 4 -7.24 33.03 15.86
CA LEU A 4 -5.85 32.91 16.30
C LEU A 4 -5.08 34.17 15.87
N LYS A 5 -4.24 34.69 16.77
CA LYS A 5 -3.46 35.92 16.52
C LYS A 5 -2.25 35.67 15.61
N GLN A 6 -1.71 34.45 15.62
CA GLN A 6 -0.54 34.05 14.86
C GLN A 6 -0.93 33.45 13.51
N SER A 7 -0.03 33.52 12.54
CA SER A 7 -0.27 32.95 11.21
C SER A 7 -0.26 31.42 11.26
N PHE A 8 -0.81 30.77 10.23
CA PHE A 8 -0.72 29.32 10.11
C PHE A 8 0.73 28.82 10.09
N LEU A 9 1.63 29.53 9.40
CA LEU A 9 3.05 29.14 9.31
C LEU A 9 3.75 29.16 10.67
N ASP A 10 3.36 30.07 11.57
CA ASP A 10 3.89 30.09 12.94
C ASP A 10 3.44 28.86 13.72
N HIS A 11 2.20 28.40 13.53
CA HIS A 11 1.71 27.17 14.14
C HIS A 11 2.38 25.94 13.51
N VAL A 12 2.68 25.94 12.21
CA VAL A 12 3.44 24.83 11.59
C VAL A 12 4.78 24.63 12.30
N LYS A 13 5.53 25.71 12.57
CA LYS A 13 6.80 25.66 13.30
C LYS A 13 6.68 25.17 14.74
N GLN A 14 5.52 25.34 15.36
CA GLN A 14 5.28 24.91 16.74
C GLN A 14 4.81 23.45 16.84
N TYR A 15 4.15 22.95 15.80
CA TYR A 15 3.46 21.66 15.82
C TYR A 15 4.08 20.60 14.89
N ASP A 16 5.15 20.91 14.14
CA ASP A 16 5.88 19.94 13.32
C ASP A 16 6.35 18.72 14.15
N GLY A 17 6.94 18.96 15.33
CA GLY A 17 7.35 17.92 16.26
C GLY A 17 6.17 17.09 16.78
N CYS A 18 4.98 17.69 16.89
CA CYS A 18 3.75 17.00 17.28
C CYS A 18 3.31 16.01 16.21
N ILE A 19 3.41 16.40 14.93
CA ILE A 19 3.11 15.53 13.79
C ILE A 19 4.06 14.33 13.78
N TYR A 20 5.36 14.55 13.89
CA TYR A 20 6.35 13.46 13.95
C TYR A 20 6.15 12.55 15.17
N PHE A 21 5.83 13.14 16.33
CA PHE A 21 5.53 12.38 17.55
C PHE A 21 4.35 11.43 17.34
N PHE A 22 3.24 11.91 16.78
CA PHE A 22 2.07 11.06 16.53
C PHE A 22 2.33 10.02 15.44
N ALA A 23 3.01 10.38 14.35
CA ALA A 23 3.39 9.44 13.31
C ALA A 23 4.23 8.29 13.88
N ARG A 24 5.27 8.61 14.67
CA ARG A 24 6.12 7.62 15.34
C ARG A 24 5.33 6.77 16.33
N ARG A 25 4.45 7.38 17.13
CA ARG A 25 3.61 6.66 18.11
C ARG A 25 2.62 5.68 17.44
N LEU A 26 2.19 5.99 16.22
CA LEU A 26 1.35 5.11 15.40
C LEU A 26 2.16 4.08 14.60
N GLY A 27 3.49 4.06 14.71
CA GLY A 27 4.36 3.16 13.97
C GLY A 27 4.45 3.47 12.48
N LEU A 28 4.15 4.70 12.08
CA LEU A 28 4.13 5.14 10.68
C LEU A 28 5.54 5.52 10.25
N TYR A 29 6.08 4.80 9.28
CA TYR A 29 7.36 5.12 8.67
C TYR A 29 7.13 6.06 7.49
N ASP A 30 7.63 7.29 7.59
CA ASP A 30 7.31 8.37 6.64
C ASP A 30 8.46 8.66 5.68
N TYR A 31 8.81 7.68 4.85
CA TYR A 31 9.95 7.80 3.91
C TYR A 31 9.76 8.95 2.89
N CYS A 32 8.53 9.18 2.43
CA CYS A 32 8.20 10.20 1.43
C CYS A 32 7.61 11.50 2.02
N GLY A 33 7.46 11.61 3.34
CA GLY A 33 6.84 12.78 3.98
C GLY A 33 5.31 12.85 3.85
N THR A 34 4.66 11.78 3.40
CA THR A 34 3.20 11.70 3.22
C THR A 34 2.45 11.84 4.54
N TYR A 35 2.91 11.19 5.60
CA TYR A 35 2.25 11.32 6.91
C TYR A 35 2.47 12.71 7.50
N PHE A 36 3.63 13.32 7.27
CA PHE A 36 3.87 14.71 7.65
C PHE A 36 2.88 15.66 6.95
N GLN A 37 2.67 15.51 5.65
CA GLN A 37 1.68 16.30 4.89
C GLN A 37 0.25 16.11 5.40
N GLU A 38 -0.16 14.88 5.70
CA GLU A 38 -1.48 14.60 6.27
C GLU A 38 -1.62 15.19 7.69
N GLY A 39 -0.54 15.18 8.48
CA GLY A 39 -0.49 15.88 9.76
C GLY A 39 -0.67 17.39 9.62
N LEU A 40 -0.03 18.02 8.61
CA LEU A 40 -0.22 19.43 8.30
C LEU A 40 -1.66 19.74 7.87
N PHE A 41 -2.31 18.84 7.13
CA PHE A 41 -3.72 18.98 6.78
C PHE A 41 -4.61 18.96 8.04
N GLY A 42 -4.35 18.05 8.97
CA GLY A 42 -5.04 18.02 10.26
C GLY A 42 -4.83 19.31 11.08
N LEU A 43 -3.62 19.86 11.08
CA LEU A 43 -3.31 21.14 11.72
C LEU A 43 -4.04 22.30 11.04
N TRP A 44 -4.13 22.30 9.71
CA TRP A 44 -4.88 23.32 8.95
C TRP A 44 -6.38 23.29 9.26
N GLU A 45 -6.97 22.11 9.35
CA GLU A 45 -8.36 21.96 9.78
C GLU A 45 -8.56 22.48 11.21
N ALA A 46 -7.65 22.16 12.13
CA ALA A 46 -7.69 22.69 13.49
C ALA A 46 -7.65 24.23 13.49
N TYR A 47 -6.71 24.81 12.75
CA TYR A 47 -6.55 26.26 12.62
C TYR A 47 -7.81 26.97 12.11
N ARG A 48 -8.53 26.34 11.16
CA ARG A 48 -9.77 26.89 10.58
C ARG A 48 -11.00 26.72 11.47
N THR A 49 -11.07 25.61 12.21
CA THR A 49 -12.27 25.20 12.96
C THR A 49 -12.18 25.49 14.45
N PHE A 50 -11.05 26.01 14.91
CA PHE A 50 -10.85 26.31 16.33
C PHE A 50 -11.85 27.36 16.82
N ASP A 51 -12.45 27.04 17.96
CA ASP A 51 -13.25 27.97 18.75
C ASP A 51 -12.71 27.98 20.18
N ALA A 52 -12.31 29.16 20.65
CA ALA A 52 -11.79 29.34 22.00
C ALA A 52 -12.81 29.02 23.10
N ALA A 53 -14.11 28.92 22.78
CA ALA A 53 -15.12 28.43 23.71
C ALA A 53 -14.97 26.93 24.02
N ASN A 54 -14.36 26.17 23.11
CA ASN A 54 -14.23 24.71 23.20
C ASN A 54 -12.92 24.26 23.87
N GLY A 55 -12.09 25.19 24.36
CA GLY A 55 -10.85 24.90 25.08
C GLY A 55 -9.59 25.48 24.40
N GLU A 56 -8.44 24.90 24.74
CA GLU A 56 -7.14 25.33 24.22
C GLU A 56 -6.85 24.83 22.80
N PHE A 57 -6.19 25.67 22.00
CA PHE A 57 -5.80 25.31 20.63
C PHE A 57 -4.87 24.10 20.58
N SER A 58 -3.99 23.94 21.57
CA SER A 58 -3.05 22.82 21.70
C SER A 58 -3.77 21.47 21.73
N ALA A 59 -4.80 21.35 22.56
CA ALA A 59 -5.62 20.16 22.67
C ALA A 59 -6.39 19.89 21.37
N HIS A 60 -7.00 20.94 20.78
CA HIS A 60 -7.76 20.84 19.53
C HIS A 60 -6.88 20.41 18.34
N ALA A 61 -5.72 21.06 18.19
CA ALA A 61 -4.75 20.76 17.15
C ALA A 61 -4.20 19.34 17.29
N GLY A 62 -3.77 18.94 18.49
CA GLY A 62 -3.29 17.58 18.74
C GLY A 62 -4.33 16.51 18.41
N ALA A 63 -5.59 16.73 18.81
CA ALA A 63 -6.69 15.82 18.49
C ALA A 63 -6.93 15.70 16.98
N LYS A 64 -6.98 16.83 16.26
CA LYS A 64 -7.18 16.86 14.80
C LYS A 64 -6.04 16.21 14.02
N ILE A 65 -4.79 16.52 14.37
CA ILE A 65 -3.60 15.91 13.76
C ILE A 65 -3.65 14.39 13.95
N LYS A 66 -3.86 13.91 15.18
CA LYS A 66 -3.92 12.48 15.50
C LYS A 66 -5.03 11.78 14.73
N SER A 67 -6.24 12.33 14.70
CA SER A 67 -7.37 11.75 13.98
C SER A 67 -7.07 11.66 12.49
N ARG A 68 -6.52 12.73 11.89
CA ARG A 68 -6.19 12.75 10.47
C ARG A 68 -5.16 11.69 10.09
N LEU A 69 -4.08 11.56 10.87
CA LEU A 69 -3.07 10.53 10.66
C LEU A 69 -3.65 9.12 10.79
N LEU A 70 -4.51 8.88 11.78
CA LEU A 70 -5.14 7.59 12.00
C LEU A 70 -6.09 7.21 10.86
N ASP A 71 -6.90 8.16 10.38
CA ASP A 71 -7.83 7.93 9.28
C ASP A 71 -7.09 7.65 7.98
N TYR A 72 -6.04 8.42 7.69
CA TYR A 72 -5.18 8.15 6.53
C TYR A 72 -4.52 6.78 6.62
N TRP A 73 -3.99 6.40 7.78
CA TRP A 73 -3.42 5.07 7.99
C TRP A 73 -4.44 3.97 7.78
N ARG A 74 -5.64 4.06 8.36
CA ARG A 74 -6.72 3.07 8.20
C ARG A 74 -7.11 2.88 6.73
N GLN A 75 -7.25 3.96 5.99
CA GLN A 75 -7.60 3.91 4.56
C GLN A 75 -6.51 3.22 3.74
N ASN A 76 -5.24 3.55 3.97
CA ASN A 76 -4.14 2.95 3.22
C ASN A 76 -3.84 1.51 3.63
N HIS A 77 -3.97 1.19 4.92
CA HIS A 77 -3.83 -0.18 5.40
C HIS A 77 -4.90 -1.08 4.78
N ASN A 78 -6.15 -0.64 4.77
CA ASN A 78 -7.23 -1.40 4.14
C ASN A 78 -7.02 -1.57 2.63
N ARG A 79 -6.63 -0.49 1.92
CA ARG A 79 -6.29 -0.57 0.49
C ARG A 79 -5.14 -1.52 0.19
N TYR A 80 -4.11 -1.54 1.03
CA TYR A 80 -2.98 -2.46 0.90
C TYR A 80 -3.43 -3.91 1.07
N TRP A 81 -4.20 -4.22 2.12
CA TRP A 81 -4.71 -5.58 2.36
C TRP A 81 -5.65 -6.05 1.26
N ILE A 82 -6.61 -5.21 0.84
CA ILE A 82 -7.52 -5.50 -0.27
C ILE A 82 -6.72 -5.73 -1.56
N GLY A 83 -5.73 -4.88 -1.85
CA GLY A 83 -4.87 -5.03 -3.02
C GLY A 83 -4.05 -6.31 -3.00
N GLN A 84 -3.49 -6.69 -1.83
CA GLN A 84 -2.79 -7.96 -1.63
C GLN A 84 -3.71 -9.15 -1.86
N GLN A 85 -4.93 -9.09 -1.33
CA GLN A 85 -5.93 -10.14 -1.49
C GLN A 85 -6.32 -10.29 -2.96
N ILE A 86 -6.69 -9.19 -3.64
CA ILE A 86 -7.01 -9.18 -5.08
C ILE A 86 -5.83 -9.71 -5.91
N ASN A 87 -4.59 -9.27 -5.63
CA ASN A 87 -3.41 -9.75 -6.35
C ASN A 87 -3.19 -11.26 -6.13
N SER A 88 -3.36 -11.75 -4.91
CA SER A 88 -3.26 -13.18 -4.61
C SER A 88 -4.36 -14.00 -5.30
N THR A 89 -5.60 -13.51 -5.32
CA THR A 89 -6.72 -14.13 -6.03
C THR A 89 -6.48 -14.15 -7.53
N LEU A 90 -6.11 -13.02 -8.13
CA LEU A 90 -5.82 -12.93 -9.57
C LEU A 90 -4.62 -13.80 -9.97
N LYS A 91 -3.57 -13.86 -9.15
CA LYS A 91 -2.45 -14.79 -9.38
C LYS A 91 -2.92 -16.25 -9.33
N TRP A 92 -3.74 -16.59 -8.34
CA TRP A 92 -4.29 -17.94 -8.22
C TRP A 92 -5.18 -18.31 -9.41
N GLU A 93 -6.10 -17.43 -9.81
CA GLU A 93 -6.95 -17.61 -10.99
C GLU A 93 -6.13 -17.73 -12.28
N LEU A 94 -5.09 -16.92 -12.46
CA LEU A 94 -4.17 -17.04 -13.59
C LEU A 94 -3.47 -18.40 -13.61
N HIS A 95 -2.95 -18.86 -12.46
CA HIS A 95 -2.32 -20.16 -12.35
C HIS A 95 -3.30 -21.31 -12.61
N GLU A 96 -4.53 -21.23 -12.13
CA GLU A 96 -5.57 -22.25 -12.35
C GLU A 96 -6.00 -22.27 -13.83
N ASN A 97 -6.21 -21.11 -14.45
CA ASN A 97 -6.53 -21.02 -15.87
C ASN A 97 -5.39 -21.56 -16.75
N LEU A 98 -4.13 -21.28 -16.42
CA LEU A 98 -2.98 -21.88 -17.12
C LEU A 98 -2.93 -23.40 -16.95
N ARG A 99 -3.26 -23.93 -15.76
CA ARG A 99 -3.36 -25.38 -15.53
C ARG A 99 -4.50 -26.03 -16.31
N GLN A 100 -5.61 -25.33 -16.50
CA GLN A 100 -6.75 -25.82 -17.28
C GLN A 100 -6.48 -25.79 -18.79
N VAL A 101 -5.72 -24.81 -19.29
CA VAL A 101 -5.25 -24.78 -20.70
C VAL A 101 -4.24 -25.90 -21.00
N HIS A 102 -3.51 -26.39 -20.00
CA HIS A 102 -2.52 -27.47 -20.13
C HIS A 102 -3.06 -28.89 -19.85
N ARG A 103 -4.36 -29.14 -19.98
CA ARG A 103 -4.92 -30.50 -19.79
C ARG A 103 -5.18 -31.26 -21.09
N GLU A 104 -4.83 -30.69 -22.23
CA GLU A 104 -4.76 -31.41 -23.50
C GLU A 104 -3.30 -31.38 -23.94
N ASP A 105 -2.60 -32.50 -23.73
CA ASP A 105 -1.30 -32.73 -24.36
C ASP A 105 -1.51 -32.71 -25.87
N ASP A 106 -1.40 -31.54 -26.51
CA ASP A 106 -1.53 -31.43 -27.97
C ASP A 106 -0.39 -32.22 -28.62
N PRO A 107 -0.67 -33.41 -29.19
CA PRO A 107 0.36 -34.28 -29.73
C PRO A 107 1.03 -33.65 -30.95
N TYR A 108 0.32 -32.75 -31.65
CA TYR A 108 0.83 -32.08 -32.84
C TYR A 108 1.82 -30.99 -32.45
N LEU A 109 1.55 -30.23 -31.37
CA LEU A 109 2.49 -29.24 -30.84
C LEU A 109 3.78 -29.90 -30.35
N LEU A 110 3.69 -30.98 -29.57
CA LEU A 110 4.85 -31.70 -29.06
C LEU A 110 5.71 -32.30 -30.17
N ASN A 111 5.07 -32.85 -31.22
CA ASN A 111 5.78 -33.34 -32.40
C ASN A 111 6.42 -32.20 -33.21
N GLY A 112 5.77 -31.04 -33.28
CA GLY A 112 6.31 -29.83 -33.92
C GLY A 112 7.54 -29.26 -33.20
N ILE A 113 7.57 -29.34 -31.87
CA ILE A 113 8.74 -28.94 -31.06
C ILE A 113 9.85 -29.99 -31.20
N ARG A 114 9.51 -31.28 -31.15
CA ARG A 114 10.46 -32.38 -31.29
C ARG A 114 11.21 -32.35 -32.62
N SER A 115 10.53 -32.02 -33.72
CA SER A 115 11.15 -31.97 -35.05
C SER A 115 12.19 -30.86 -35.21
N LYS A 116 12.17 -29.83 -34.35
CA LYS A 116 13.11 -28.70 -34.36
C LYS A 116 14.28 -28.85 -33.39
N LEU A 117 14.30 -29.89 -32.58
CA LEU A 117 15.32 -30.11 -31.55
C LEU A 117 16.23 -31.28 -31.89
N THR A 118 17.50 -31.17 -31.49
CA THR A 118 18.39 -32.34 -31.51
C THR A 118 17.95 -33.37 -30.49
N ILE A 119 18.34 -34.63 -30.68
CA ILE A 119 18.02 -35.73 -29.77
C ILE A 119 18.43 -35.42 -28.32
N ASN A 120 19.58 -34.77 -28.12
CA ASN A 120 20.07 -34.42 -26.78
C ASN A 120 19.26 -33.30 -26.13
N GLN A 121 18.83 -32.30 -26.89
CA GLN A 121 17.96 -31.22 -26.41
C GLN A 121 16.56 -31.73 -26.08
N TRP A 122 16.01 -32.62 -26.93
CA TRP A 122 14.72 -33.27 -26.68
C TRP A 122 14.77 -34.12 -25.41
N LYS A 123 15.83 -34.92 -25.22
CA LYS A 123 16.03 -35.71 -23.98
C LYS A 123 16.08 -34.82 -22.75
N TRP A 124 16.82 -33.72 -22.80
CA TRP A 124 16.90 -32.79 -21.67
C TRP A 124 15.53 -32.18 -21.34
N LEU A 125 14.81 -31.67 -22.34
CA LEU A 125 13.48 -31.06 -22.18
C LEU A 125 12.47 -32.08 -21.63
N TYR A 126 12.46 -33.30 -22.19
CA TYR A 126 11.52 -34.34 -21.80
C TYR A 126 11.71 -34.78 -20.35
N VAL A 127 12.96 -34.94 -19.90
CA VAL A 127 13.29 -35.38 -18.53
C VAL A 127 13.11 -34.27 -17.49
N ASN A 128 13.45 -33.02 -17.81
CA ASN A 128 13.47 -31.95 -16.81
C ASN A 128 12.19 -31.10 -16.77
N VAL A 129 11.37 -31.13 -17.84
CA VAL A 129 10.20 -30.26 -17.99
C VAL A 129 8.91 -31.05 -18.19
N ILE A 130 8.90 -32.06 -19.07
CA ILE A 130 7.66 -32.77 -19.48
C ILE A 130 7.30 -33.93 -18.54
N LEU A 131 8.28 -34.74 -18.11
CA LEU A 131 8.11 -35.78 -17.10
C LEU A 131 8.71 -35.32 -15.77
N PRO A 132 8.05 -34.44 -14.99
CA PRO A 132 8.49 -34.18 -13.63
C PRO A 132 8.19 -35.44 -12.79
N SER A 133 9.12 -36.38 -12.78
CA SER A 133 9.14 -37.45 -11.77
C SER A 133 9.64 -36.81 -10.48
N ARG A 134 8.71 -36.56 -9.55
CA ARG A 134 8.89 -36.21 -8.12
C ARG A 134 10.22 -35.55 -7.69
#